data_AF-A0A948G2B3-F1
#
_entry.id   AF-A0A948G2B3-F1
#
_cell.length_a   1.000
_cell.length_b   1.000
_cell.length_c   1.000
_cell.angle_alpha   90.00
_cell.angle_beta   90.00
_cell.angle_gamma   90.00
#
_symmetry.space_group_name_H-M   'P 1'
#
loop_
_entity.id
_entity.type
_entity.pdbx_description
1 polymer ?
#
loop_
_entity_poly.entity_id
_entity_poly.type
_entity_poly.pdbx_seq_one_letter_code
_entity_poly.pdbx_strand_id
1 'polypeptide(L)'
;MPIKAITRHWYKGKIIKLKQKWGVIEATPNHSIYSANLELTNPRSNPELLVVREVNEVRKKHKKTSKDLLKILAAYITEGNATFNKANGGYIVEISQGNKKWLESLGRAIKAEFGFNYCIIRHKKQSYKLVYALQVSNKKFFNYLIKNCGKYCDQKYFPNWIFDLTVEKRQFFWKKLLEGDGTKDGRYSTTSYKLANQLSLLLSLLRKDFRVFESKRGNYKKSWEFKTQLSGQHYGLSQKKKSEIDYEGWVYDLEVEKTHNFVCGIGNIVCHNTHVDRSILEPAEFITTNVVGTQVLLAAALKNKVKRFHHVSTDEVFGSLALDSKEKFNEQTSFAPNSPYAASKAASDHLVRAYFKTYGLAMTITNTSNNFGPYQFPEKLIALAITNLLANKKMPLYGDGLNVRDWLYVDDHCRAIDLCLQKGRVGETYCIGGLTEDISNLQVIKKIIKLLNKDESMIVMIKDRPGHDRRYAVDWSKAKKELGYAPEHDFDTYLQKTVEWYQQNQAWWQRVKSGDYQQYYKEWYGKKLKM
;
A
#
# COMPACT_ATOMS: atom_id res chain seq x y z
N MET A 1 3.64 -16.72 7.55
CA MET A 1 3.16 -16.94 8.93
C MET A 1 1.87 -17.77 8.89
N PRO A 2 1.52 -18.53 9.95
CA PRO A 2 0.61 -19.66 9.78
C PRO A 2 -0.84 -19.33 10.27
N ILE A 3 -1.85 -19.24 9.37
CA ILE A 3 -3.29 -18.98 9.74
C ILE A 3 -3.79 -20.12 10.66
N LYS A 4 -4.63 -19.79 11.64
CA LYS A 4 -5.13 -20.66 12.73
C LYS A 4 -6.60 -21.08 12.52
N ALA A 5 -7.46 -20.20 12.01
CA ALA A 5 -8.85 -20.51 11.66
C ALA A 5 -9.39 -19.59 10.55
N ILE A 6 -10.41 -20.04 9.82
CA ILE A 6 -11.21 -19.23 8.89
C ILE A 6 -12.68 -19.44 9.26
N THR A 7 -13.34 -18.40 9.74
CA THR A 7 -14.72 -18.44 10.21
C THR A 7 -15.63 -17.70 9.24
N ARG A 8 -16.34 -18.47 8.42
CA ARG A 8 -17.45 -17.96 7.61
C ARG A 8 -18.68 -17.85 8.49
N HIS A 9 -19.29 -16.68 8.55
CA HIS A 9 -20.54 -16.48 9.27
C HIS A 9 -21.47 -15.53 8.51
N TRP A 10 -22.78 -15.73 8.71
CA TRP A 10 -23.80 -14.85 8.14
C TRP A 10 -23.79 -13.54 8.93
N TYR A 11 -23.71 -12.41 8.23
CA TYR A 11 -23.76 -11.09 8.82
C TYR A 11 -24.93 -10.31 8.23
N LYS A 12 -25.84 -9.90 9.11
CA LYS A 12 -26.90 -8.94 8.83
C LYS A 12 -26.70 -7.75 9.74
N GLY A 13 -26.19 -6.65 9.21
CA GLY A 13 -25.89 -5.46 9.99
C GLY A 13 -25.18 -4.37 9.22
N LYS A 14 -24.81 -3.30 9.90
CA LYS A 14 -24.11 -2.17 9.29
C LYS A 14 -22.66 -2.52 8.99
N ILE A 15 -22.19 -2.32 7.76
CA ILE A 15 -20.76 -2.27 7.44
C ILE A 15 -20.33 -0.83 7.24
N ILE A 16 -19.09 -0.53 7.61
CA ILE A 16 -18.50 0.79 7.53
C ILE A 16 -17.87 0.94 6.16
N LYS A 17 -18.41 1.85 5.36
CA LYS A 17 -17.84 2.30 4.10
C LYS A 17 -17.01 3.55 4.34
N LEU A 18 -15.70 3.42 4.20
CA LEU A 18 -14.70 4.46 4.38
C LEU A 18 -14.25 4.96 3.01
N LYS A 19 -14.70 6.15 2.63
CA LYS A 19 -14.20 6.83 1.43
C LYS A 19 -12.89 7.55 1.78
N GLN A 20 -11.79 7.14 1.15
CA GLN A 20 -10.46 7.71 1.33
C GLN A 20 -9.99 8.40 0.04
N LYS A 21 -8.84 9.10 0.11
CA LYS A 21 -8.24 9.79 -1.03
C LYS A 21 -8.01 8.86 -2.23
N TRP A 22 -7.72 7.59 -1.98
CA TRP A 22 -7.28 6.61 -2.98
C TRP A 22 -8.32 5.53 -3.33
N GLY A 23 -9.48 5.50 -2.67
CA GLY A 23 -10.44 4.42 -2.86
C GLY A 23 -11.54 4.38 -1.81
N VAL A 24 -12.34 3.32 -1.84
CA VAL A 24 -13.40 3.05 -0.87
C VAL A 24 -13.13 1.69 -0.23
N ILE A 25 -13.11 1.64 1.10
CA ILE A 25 -12.93 0.40 1.87
C ILE A 25 -14.25 0.12 2.57
N GLU A 26 -14.77 -1.10 2.42
CA GLU A 26 -15.94 -1.57 3.14
C GLU A 26 -15.47 -2.62 4.15
N ALA A 27 -15.75 -2.38 5.42
CA ALA A 27 -15.31 -3.25 6.50
C ALA A 27 -16.44 -3.40 7.52
N THR A 28 -16.61 -4.61 8.04
CA THR A 28 -17.36 -4.77 9.29
C THR A 28 -16.66 -3.99 10.41
N PRO A 29 -17.38 -3.49 11.43
CA PRO A 29 -16.80 -2.74 12.55
C PRO A 29 -15.60 -3.38 13.28
N ASN A 30 -15.31 -4.67 13.06
CA ASN A 30 -14.38 -5.49 13.83
C ASN A 30 -13.09 -5.96 13.08
N HIS A 31 -12.76 -5.46 11.89
CA HIS A 31 -11.58 -5.91 11.10
C HIS A 31 -10.26 -5.14 11.41
N SER A 32 -9.08 -5.78 11.21
CA SER A 32 -7.71 -5.24 11.48
C SER A 32 -6.91 -4.95 10.18
N ILE A 33 -5.95 -3.98 10.19
CA ILE A 33 -5.26 -3.37 8.99
C ILE A 33 -3.72 -3.17 9.23
N TYR A 34 -2.88 -3.21 8.17
CA TYR A 34 -1.38 -3.15 8.14
C TYR A 34 -0.74 -1.81 7.65
N SER A 35 0.61 -1.70 7.65
CA SER A 35 1.39 -0.52 7.16
C SER A 35 1.99 -0.66 5.75
N ALA A 36 2.54 0.45 5.21
CA ALA A 36 3.13 0.55 3.87
C ALA A 36 4.37 -0.34 3.62
N ASN A 37 5.00 -0.89 4.67
CA ASN A 37 6.18 -1.76 4.55
C ASN A 37 5.86 -3.24 4.81
N LEU A 38 4.57 -3.63 4.78
CA LEU A 38 4.10 -5.01 4.96
C LEU A 38 4.49 -5.69 6.28
N GLU A 39 4.98 -4.91 7.25
CA GLU A 39 5.10 -5.34 8.64
C GLU A 39 3.73 -5.25 9.33
N LEU A 40 3.45 -6.24 10.18
CA LEU A 40 2.39 -6.12 11.17
C LEU A 40 2.63 -4.87 12.01
N THR A 41 1.84 -3.84 11.74
CA THR A 41 1.74 -2.73 12.66
C THR A 41 0.69 -3.07 13.69
N ASN A 42 1.12 -3.15 14.94
CA ASN A 42 0.25 -2.93 16.09
C ASN A 42 -0.66 -1.72 15.75
N PRO A 43 -1.97 -1.70 16.08
CA PRO A 43 -2.81 -0.50 15.91
C PRO A 43 -2.05 0.80 16.24
N ARG A 44 -1.23 0.72 17.29
CA ARG A 44 -0.18 1.66 17.74
C ARG A 44 0.95 2.02 16.78
N SER A 45 0.89 1.70 15.50
CA SER A 45 1.94 2.05 14.53
C SER A 45 1.40 2.61 13.22
N ASN A 46 0.08 2.80 13.09
CA ASN A 46 -0.51 3.59 12.01
C ASN A 46 -1.44 4.69 12.57
N PRO A 47 -1.09 5.98 12.38
CA PRO A 47 -1.81 7.16 12.85
C PRO A 47 -3.31 7.15 12.67
N GLU A 48 -3.71 6.81 11.46
CA GLU A 48 -5.02 7.10 10.95
C GLU A 48 -5.98 5.94 11.24
N LEU A 49 -5.44 4.73 11.37
CA LEU A 49 -6.16 3.51 11.73
C LEU A 49 -6.52 3.48 13.22
N LEU A 50 -5.70 4.11 14.07
CA LEU A 50 -5.96 4.21 15.49
C LEU A 50 -7.10 5.18 15.83
N VAL A 51 -7.30 6.24 15.03
CA VAL A 51 -8.46 7.14 15.17
C VAL A 51 -9.77 6.40 14.91
N VAL A 52 -9.81 5.52 13.91
CA VAL A 52 -11.00 4.73 13.55
C VAL A 52 -11.31 3.70 14.65
N ARG A 53 -10.29 3.09 15.26
CA ARG A 53 -10.45 2.10 16.32
C ARG A 53 -10.77 2.72 17.70
N GLU A 54 -10.16 3.85 18.09
CA GLU A 54 -10.47 4.54 19.36
C GLU A 54 -11.86 5.19 19.37
N VAL A 55 -12.43 5.53 18.21
CA VAL A 55 -13.84 5.95 18.11
C VAL A 55 -14.80 4.78 18.40
N ASN A 56 -14.36 3.53 18.22
CA ASN A 56 -15.19 2.33 18.36
C ASN A 56 -14.93 1.52 19.66
N GLU A 57 -13.71 1.55 20.23
CA GLU A 57 -13.35 0.77 21.43
C GLU A 57 -13.18 1.65 22.68
N VAL A 58 -14.27 2.25 23.17
CA VAL A 58 -14.31 2.66 24.58
C VAL A 58 -14.62 1.41 25.42
N ARG A 59 -13.57 0.68 25.86
CA ARG A 59 -13.47 -0.10 27.12
C ARG A 59 -12.28 -1.09 27.10
N LYS A 60 -11.15 -0.78 27.78
CA LYS A 60 -10.35 -1.67 28.68
C LYS A 60 -9.03 -1.04 29.20
N LYS A 61 -8.54 -1.54 30.34
CA LYS A 61 -7.60 -0.98 31.36
C LYS A 61 -6.29 -0.32 30.85
N HIS A 62 -6.02 0.91 31.30
CA HIS A 62 -4.79 1.67 31.03
C HIS A 62 -3.55 1.17 31.79
N LYS A 63 -2.38 1.24 31.15
CA LYS A 63 -1.08 0.95 31.79
C LYS A 63 -0.73 2.03 32.83
N LYS A 64 -0.39 1.60 34.05
CA LYS A 64 0.08 2.50 35.11
C LYS A 64 1.55 2.86 34.84
N THR A 65 1.79 4.08 34.33
CA THR A 65 3.12 4.65 34.08
C THR A 65 3.27 5.98 34.83
N SER A 66 4.45 6.27 35.39
CA SER A 66 4.78 7.52 36.08
C SER A 66 4.95 8.68 35.08
N LYS A 67 4.72 9.92 35.52
CA LYS A 67 5.02 11.12 34.71
C LYS A 67 6.53 11.34 34.56
N ASP A 68 7.32 10.90 35.54
CA ASP A 68 8.77 11.02 35.53
C ASP A 68 9.40 10.17 34.42
N LEU A 69 8.96 8.93 34.25
CA LEU A 69 9.42 8.11 33.12
C LEU A 69 9.09 8.74 31.76
N LEU A 70 7.87 9.26 31.59
CA LEU A 70 7.47 9.92 30.35
C LEU A 70 8.35 11.14 30.03
N LYS A 71 8.68 11.91 31.07
CA LYS A 71 9.57 13.07 30.95
C LYS A 71 10.99 12.65 30.56
N ILE A 72 11.52 11.59 31.17
CA ILE A 72 12.87 11.06 30.89
C ILE A 72 12.97 10.57 29.44
N LEU A 73 11.99 9.80 28.97
CA LEU A 73 11.98 9.31 27.60
C LEU A 73 11.88 10.47 26.61
N ALA A 74 10.95 11.41 26.82
CA ALA A 74 10.78 12.57 25.94
C ALA A 74 12.08 13.37 25.82
N ALA A 75 12.73 13.66 26.95
CA ALA A 75 14.01 14.38 27.01
C ALA A 75 15.13 13.67 26.25
N TYR A 76 15.23 12.34 26.38
CA TYR A 76 16.27 11.57 25.69
C TYR A 76 16.02 11.44 24.18
N ILE A 77 14.76 11.40 23.76
CA ILE A 77 14.39 11.33 22.34
C ILE A 77 14.76 12.64 21.63
N THR A 78 14.53 13.78 22.29
CA THR A 78 14.80 15.09 21.70
C THR A 78 16.27 15.46 21.72
N GLU A 79 16.92 15.36 22.88
CA GLU A 79 18.25 15.95 23.12
C GLU A 79 19.26 14.96 23.69
N GLY A 80 18.89 13.68 23.76
CA GLY A 80 19.70 12.64 24.39
C GLY A 80 20.72 12.02 23.45
N ASN A 81 21.97 11.93 23.91
CA ASN A 81 23.02 11.14 23.31
C ASN A 81 23.50 10.05 24.27
N ALA A 82 23.83 8.88 23.74
CA ALA A 82 24.33 7.75 24.54
C ALA A 82 25.68 7.28 23.97
N THR A 83 26.74 7.45 24.75
CA THR A 83 28.12 7.21 24.35
C THR A 83 28.76 6.15 25.24
N PHE A 84 29.49 5.22 24.61
CA PHE A 84 30.38 4.29 25.30
C PHE A 84 31.80 4.83 25.20
N ASN A 85 32.41 5.15 26.33
CA ASN A 85 33.79 5.62 26.38
C ASN A 85 34.73 4.41 26.41
N LYS A 86 35.43 4.19 25.29
CA LYS A 86 36.36 3.08 25.12
C LYS A 86 37.57 3.15 26.07
N ALA A 87 37.97 4.34 26.53
CA ALA A 87 39.17 4.54 27.33
C ALA A 87 39.00 4.13 28.80
N ASN A 88 37.79 4.21 29.34
CA ASN A 88 37.50 3.86 30.74
C ASN A 88 36.34 2.85 30.90
N GLY A 89 35.84 2.28 29.80
CA GLY A 89 34.70 1.35 29.79
C GLY A 89 33.37 1.98 30.26
N GLY A 90 33.29 3.30 30.36
CA GLY A 90 32.15 4.03 30.92
C GLY A 90 30.97 4.15 29.97
N TYR A 91 29.75 4.01 30.50
CA TYR A 91 28.50 4.19 29.76
C TYR A 91 27.84 5.51 30.18
N ILE A 92 27.84 6.49 29.28
CA ILE A 92 27.36 7.84 29.59
C ILE A 92 26.13 8.15 28.74
N VAL A 93 25.07 8.57 29.40
CA VAL A 93 23.92 9.24 28.77
C VAL A 93 24.01 10.72 29.06
N GLU A 94 23.96 11.53 28.02
CA GLU A 94 23.99 12.98 28.09
C GLU A 94 22.71 13.57 27.48
N ILE A 95 22.08 14.53 28.17
CA ILE A 95 20.93 15.30 27.65
C ILE A 95 21.27 16.77 27.74
N SER A 96 21.34 17.46 26.60
CA SER A 96 21.77 18.86 26.51
C SER A 96 20.60 19.82 26.34
N GLN A 97 20.55 20.91 27.12
CA GLN A 97 19.57 21.99 26.96
C GLN A 97 20.06 23.29 27.61
N GLY A 98 19.68 24.45 27.07
CA GLY A 98 19.97 25.77 27.64
C GLY A 98 19.21 26.10 28.93
N ASN A 99 18.13 25.38 29.25
CA ASN A 99 17.37 25.58 30.48
C ASN A 99 17.88 24.69 31.63
N LYS A 100 18.76 25.23 32.48
CA LYS A 100 19.33 24.52 33.64
C LYS A 100 18.26 24.00 34.61
N LYS A 101 17.24 24.80 34.93
CA LYS A 101 16.15 24.40 35.86
C LYS A 101 15.37 23.20 35.31
N TRP A 102 15.18 23.14 33.99
CA TRP A 102 14.56 21.99 33.34
C TRP A 102 15.42 20.73 33.50
N LEU A 103 16.75 20.83 33.32
CA LEU A 103 17.69 19.73 33.53
C LEU A 103 17.75 19.28 35.01
N GLU A 104 17.74 20.21 35.97
CA GLU A 104 17.66 19.88 37.41
C GLU A 104 16.38 19.12 37.74
N SER A 105 15.26 19.54 37.15
CA SER A 105 13.98 18.85 37.28
C SER A 105 13.98 17.49 36.58
N LEU A 106 14.74 17.32 35.50
CA LEU A 106 14.93 16.04 34.82
C LEU A 106 15.81 15.09 35.65
N GLY A 107 16.89 15.59 36.24
CA GLY A 107 17.76 14.80 37.11
C GLY A 107 17.05 14.28 38.35
N ARG A 108 16.22 15.10 38.99
CA ARG A 108 15.35 14.64 40.09
C ARG A 108 14.42 13.52 39.66
N ALA A 109 13.84 13.60 38.46
CA ALA A 109 13.01 12.52 37.90
C ALA A 109 13.82 11.25 37.66
N ILE A 110 15.05 11.34 37.15
CA ILE A 110 15.94 10.17 36.96
C ILE A 110 16.29 9.52 38.29
N LYS A 111 16.62 10.33 39.31
CA LYS A 111 16.91 9.81 40.65
C LYS A 111 15.68 9.15 41.28
N ALA A 112 14.49 9.71 41.10
CA ALA A 112 13.25 9.13 41.63
C ALA A 112 12.83 7.83 40.91
N GLU A 113 12.92 7.79 39.58
CA GLU A 113 12.46 6.66 38.78
C GLU A 113 13.46 5.48 38.77
N PHE A 114 14.76 5.77 38.79
CA PHE A 114 15.81 4.76 38.61
C PHE A 114 16.82 4.67 39.76
N GLY A 115 16.80 5.59 40.73
CA GLY A 115 17.77 5.63 41.82
C GLY A 115 19.19 6.07 41.40
N PHE A 116 19.36 6.58 40.18
CA PHE A 116 20.68 6.94 39.65
C PHE A 116 21.03 8.40 39.94
N ASN A 117 22.29 8.62 40.35
CA ASN A 117 22.85 9.95 40.47
C ASN A 117 23.12 10.55 39.09
N TYR A 118 23.09 11.89 39.04
CA TYR A 118 23.34 12.66 37.84
C TYR A 118 24.24 13.84 38.19
N CYS A 119 24.99 14.33 37.20
CA CYS A 119 25.67 15.62 37.29
C CYS A 119 25.16 16.54 36.18
N ILE A 120 25.20 17.85 36.42
CA ILE A 120 24.91 18.85 35.39
C ILE A 120 26.20 19.62 35.14
N ILE A 121 26.72 19.49 33.94
CA ILE A 121 27.93 20.17 33.49
C ILE A 121 27.57 21.32 32.56
N ARG A 122 28.47 22.31 32.49
CA ARG A 122 28.32 23.48 31.62
C ARG A 122 29.14 23.25 30.35
N HIS A 123 28.48 23.26 29.19
CA HIS A 123 29.14 23.26 27.88
C HIS A 123 29.18 24.68 27.31
N LYS A 124 30.35 25.14 26.86
CA LYS A 124 30.48 26.33 26.01
C LYS A 124 30.42 25.88 24.55
N LYS A 125 29.37 26.25 23.82
CA LYS A 125 29.33 26.09 22.35
C LYS A 125 29.90 27.35 21.68
N GLN A 126 30.56 27.20 20.54
CA GLN A 126 31.21 28.28 19.75
C GLN A 126 30.25 29.41 19.28
N SER A 127 28.94 29.32 19.53
CA SER A 127 27.90 30.22 19.00
C SER A 127 27.16 31.06 20.05
N TYR A 128 27.85 31.49 21.11
CA TYR A 128 27.39 32.46 22.13
C TYR A 128 26.17 32.07 22.99
N LYS A 129 25.58 30.87 22.84
CA LYS A 129 24.52 30.38 23.73
C LYS A 129 25.07 29.38 24.74
N LEU A 130 24.80 29.64 26.02
CA LEU A 130 25.13 28.74 27.12
C LEU A 130 24.27 27.47 27.03
N VAL A 131 24.92 26.30 27.03
CA VAL A 131 24.22 25.00 27.04
C VAL A 131 24.68 24.22 28.26
N TYR A 132 23.74 23.63 28.98
CA TYR A 132 24.03 22.72 30.07
C TYR A 132 23.80 21.29 29.58
N ALA A 133 24.53 20.34 30.13
CA ALA A 133 24.25 18.93 29.89
C ALA A 133 24.08 18.19 31.21
N LEU A 134 23.00 17.43 31.30
CA LEU A 134 22.82 16.45 32.35
C LEU A 134 23.49 15.15 31.92
N GLN A 135 24.38 14.62 32.74
CA GLN A 135 25.07 13.36 32.51
C GLN A 135 24.72 12.31 33.57
N VAL A 136 24.51 11.08 33.11
CA VAL A 136 24.30 9.89 33.95
C VAL A 136 25.26 8.82 33.49
N SER A 137 26.20 8.43 34.36
CA SER A 137 27.16 7.36 34.11
C SER A 137 26.65 6.05 34.70
N ASN A 138 25.82 5.32 33.96
CA ASN A 138 25.24 4.06 34.43
C ASN A 138 24.88 3.13 33.26
N LYS A 139 25.44 1.91 33.27
CA LYS A 139 25.21 0.90 32.22
C LYS A 139 23.75 0.47 32.08
N LYS A 140 23.02 0.34 33.19
CA LYS A 140 21.59 -0.06 33.16
C LYS A 140 20.75 1.05 32.53
N PHE A 141 20.99 2.31 32.90
CA PHE A 141 20.30 3.46 32.32
C PHE A 141 20.58 3.60 30.82
N PHE A 142 21.84 3.47 30.42
CA PHE A 142 22.28 3.49 29.03
C PHE A 142 21.57 2.40 28.20
N ASN A 143 21.60 1.15 28.66
CA ASN A 143 20.97 0.03 27.97
C ASN A 143 19.45 0.21 27.90
N TYR A 144 18.83 0.73 28.96
CA TYR A 144 17.40 1.00 29.00
C TYR A 144 17.00 2.01 27.92
N LEU A 145 17.72 3.12 27.80
CA LEU A 145 17.39 4.17 26.83
C LEU A 145 17.66 3.74 25.39
N ILE A 146 18.75 3.06 25.09
CA ILE A 146 19.01 2.56 23.73
C ILE A 146 17.94 1.54 23.32
N LYS A 147 17.57 0.63 24.23
CA LYS A 147 16.54 -0.38 23.98
C LYS A 147 15.15 0.21 23.77
N ASN A 148 14.85 1.37 24.36
CA ASN A 148 13.51 1.96 24.33
C ASN A 148 13.38 3.16 23.38
N CYS A 149 14.49 3.80 23.03
CA CYS A 149 14.47 5.07 22.31
C CYS A 149 15.49 5.18 21.18
N GLY A 150 16.35 4.18 20.96
CA GLY A 150 17.40 4.23 19.96
C GLY A 150 18.58 5.14 20.33
N LYS A 151 19.71 4.94 19.66
CA LYS A 151 20.98 5.60 20.03
C LYS A 151 21.22 6.90 19.27
N TYR A 152 21.28 6.82 17.95
CA TYR A 152 21.59 7.96 17.06
C TYR A 152 20.32 8.73 16.66
N CYS A 153 20.48 9.98 16.21
CA CYS A 153 19.37 10.89 15.86
C CYS A 153 18.44 10.33 14.76
N ASP A 154 18.99 9.64 13.77
CA ASP A 154 18.26 8.95 12.68
C ASP A 154 17.70 7.58 13.10
N GLN A 155 18.04 7.11 14.30
CA GLN A 155 17.56 5.84 14.86
C GLN A 155 16.61 6.04 16.04
N LYS A 156 16.27 7.29 16.39
CA LYS A 156 15.38 7.56 17.52
C LYS A 156 13.99 6.97 17.30
N TYR A 157 13.33 6.54 18.37
CA TYR A 157 11.91 6.15 18.40
C TYR A 157 11.40 6.29 19.84
N PHE A 158 10.11 6.04 20.08
CA PHE A 158 9.60 5.87 21.44
C PHE A 158 8.88 4.53 21.62
N PRO A 159 8.74 4.02 22.85
CA PRO A 159 8.14 2.72 23.07
C PRO A 159 6.66 2.68 22.65
N ASN A 160 6.25 1.60 21.98
CA ASN A 160 4.86 1.44 21.51
C ASN A 160 3.82 1.42 22.63
N TRP A 161 4.20 1.21 23.90
CA TRP A 161 3.26 1.30 25.02
C TRP A 161 2.82 2.73 25.33
N ILE A 162 3.46 3.76 24.78
CA ILE A 162 3.02 5.16 24.92
C ILE A 162 1.63 5.36 24.31
N PHE A 163 1.31 4.61 23.25
CA PHE A 163 0.01 4.71 22.59
C PHE A 163 -1.14 4.11 23.43
N ASP A 164 -0.86 3.30 24.47
CA ASP A 164 -1.88 2.75 25.39
C ASP A 164 -2.24 3.66 26.56
N LEU A 165 -1.49 4.73 26.74
CA LEU A 165 -1.68 5.63 27.86
C LEU A 165 -3.01 6.37 27.72
N THR A 166 -3.55 6.86 28.84
CA THR A 166 -4.69 7.78 28.80
C THR A 166 -4.39 8.97 27.90
N VAL A 167 -5.44 9.58 27.33
CA VAL A 167 -5.30 10.81 26.51
C VAL A 167 -4.46 11.86 27.24
N GLU A 168 -4.70 12.07 28.53
CA GLU A 168 -3.97 12.99 29.40
C GLU A 168 -2.46 12.71 29.44
N LYS A 169 -2.07 11.43 29.56
CA LYS A 169 -0.66 11.03 29.60
C LYS A 169 0.01 11.13 28.22
N ARG A 170 -0.73 10.87 27.14
CA ARG A 170 -0.25 11.09 25.76
C ARG A 170 -0.04 12.58 25.50
N GLN A 171 -0.98 13.42 25.93
CA GLN A 171 -0.85 14.89 25.86
C GLN A 171 0.35 15.37 26.67
N PHE A 172 0.53 14.85 27.89
CA PHE A 172 1.69 15.16 28.72
C PHE A 172 3.00 14.78 28.03
N PHE A 173 3.09 13.58 27.46
CA PHE A 173 4.27 13.12 26.73
C PHE A 173 4.58 14.01 25.51
N TRP A 174 3.57 14.34 24.69
CA TRP A 174 3.73 15.27 23.56
C TRP A 174 4.23 16.65 24.02
N LYS A 175 3.67 17.19 25.11
CA LYS A 175 4.15 18.46 25.68
C LYS A 175 5.61 18.38 26.10
N LYS A 176 6.06 17.26 26.69
CA LYS A 176 7.46 17.07 27.10
C LYS A 176 8.42 16.91 25.92
N LEU A 177 7.97 16.34 24.79
CA LEU A 177 8.76 16.32 23.56
C LEU A 177 9.02 17.76 23.05
N LEU A 178 7.98 18.59 22.95
CA LEU A 178 8.13 19.99 22.53
C LEU A 178 9.01 20.79 23.50
N GLU A 179 8.84 20.61 24.82
CA GLU A 179 9.70 21.26 25.82
C GLU A 179 11.16 20.83 25.69
N GLY A 180 11.42 19.56 25.37
CA GLY A 180 12.76 19.00 25.23
C GLY A 180 13.52 19.56 24.02
N ASP A 181 12.86 19.60 22.86
CA ASP A 181 13.38 20.20 21.61
C ASP A 181 13.55 21.73 21.72
N GLY A 182 12.99 22.36 22.75
CA GLY A 182 13.07 23.80 22.99
C GLY A 182 12.17 24.64 22.07
N THR A 183 11.33 23.98 21.27
CA THR A 183 10.39 24.59 20.32
C THR A 183 9.11 25.02 21.02
N LYS A 184 8.80 26.33 20.98
CA LYS A 184 7.59 26.91 21.56
C LYS A 184 6.42 27.01 20.59
N ASP A 185 6.67 26.85 19.28
CA ASP A 185 5.71 27.15 18.21
C ASP A 185 4.94 25.91 17.70
N GLY A 186 4.91 24.83 18.49
CA GLY A 186 4.29 23.56 18.10
C GLY A 186 4.96 22.91 16.87
N ARG A 187 6.24 23.21 16.66
CA ARG A 187 7.07 22.59 15.63
C ARG A 187 7.94 21.51 16.24
N TYR A 188 8.14 20.42 15.54
CA TYR A 188 9.09 19.39 15.95
C TYR A 188 9.78 18.81 14.72
N SER A 189 11.09 18.59 14.77
CA SER A 189 11.84 18.04 13.63
C SER A 189 12.60 16.77 14.00
N THR A 190 12.67 15.82 13.08
CA THR A 190 13.47 14.61 13.26
C THR A 190 14.08 14.12 11.95
N THR A 191 15.22 13.46 12.03
CA THR A 191 15.84 12.71 10.93
C THR A 191 15.59 11.21 11.04
N SER A 192 14.85 10.76 12.05
CA SER A 192 14.43 9.36 12.16
C SER A 192 13.09 9.17 11.46
N TYR A 193 13.09 8.38 10.40
CA TYR A 193 11.86 7.99 9.69
C TYR A 193 10.87 7.27 10.62
N LYS A 194 11.40 6.40 11.49
CA LYS A 194 10.60 5.68 12.48
C LYS A 194 9.94 6.62 13.49
N LEU A 195 10.67 7.59 14.01
CA LEU A 195 10.13 8.58 14.93
C LEU A 195 9.08 9.47 14.25
N ALA A 196 9.33 9.88 13.00
CA ALA A 196 8.37 10.66 12.22
C ALA A 196 7.02 9.91 12.10
N ASN A 197 7.04 8.63 11.72
CA ASN A 197 5.82 7.82 11.62
C ASN A 197 5.08 7.69 12.97
N GLN A 198 5.82 7.50 14.07
CA GLN A 198 5.25 7.40 15.41
C GLN A 198 4.62 8.73 15.90
N LEU A 199 5.22 9.87 15.53
CA LEU A 199 4.70 11.19 15.89
C LEU A 199 3.44 11.58 15.13
N SER A 200 3.37 11.26 13.84
CA SER A 200 2.13 11.38 13.07
C SER A 200 0.98 10.68 13.81
N LEU A 201 1.27 9.51 14.39
CA LEU A 201 0.27 8.71 15.08
C LEU A 201 -0.14 9.29 16.41
N LEU A 202 0.84 9.68 17.22
CA LEU A 202 0.56 10.33 18.47
C LEU A 202 -0.34 11.56 18.25
N LEU A 203 -0.08 12.37 17.22
CA LEU A 203 -0.87 13.55 16.91
C LEU A 203 -2.29 13.21 16.43
N SER A 204 -2.45 12.19 15.58
CA SER A 204 -3.76 11.70 15.16
C SER A 204 -4.61 11.19 16.34
N LEU A 205 -4.02 10.42 17.26
CA LEU A 205 -4.68 9.96 18.49
C LEU A 205 -5.10 11.12 19.41
N LEU A 206 -4.28 12.17 19.46
CA LEU A 206 -4.56 13.37 20.23
C LEU A 206 -5.58 14.29 19.56
N ARG A 207 -6.09 13.91 18.37
CA ARG A 207 -6.97 14.73 17.53
C ARG A 207 -6.38 16.13 17.28
N LYS A 208 -5.04 16.19 17.11
CA LYS A 208 -4.33 17.42 16.76
C LYS A 208 -4.16 17.48 15.26
N ASP A 209 -4.50 18.61 14.67
CA ASP A 209 -4.14 18.91 13.29
C ASP A 209 -2.63 19.07 13.17
N PHE A 210 -2.04 18.50 12.11
CA PHE A 210 -0.63 18.65 11.83
C PHE A 210 -0.33 18.57 10.33
N ARG A 211 0.77 19.21 9.92
CA ARG A 211 1.41 18.99 8.60
C ARG A 211 2.79 18.41 8.79
N VAL A 212 3.19 17.51 7.89
CA VAL A 212 4.54 16.94 7.82
C VAL A 212 5.21 17.44 6.55
N PHE A 213 6.41 18.02 6.69
CA PHE A 213 7.23 18.46 5.57
C PHE A 213 8.47 17.58 5.52
N GLU A 214 8.76 17.00 4.35
CA GLU A 214 10.07 16.41 4.08
C GLU A 214 11.00 17.51 3.56
N SER A 215 12.16 17.65 4.19
CA SER A 215 13.20 18.59 3.78
C SER A 215 14.56 17.90 3.73
N LYS A 216 15.45 18.39 2.88
CA LYS A 216 16.87 17.97 2.87
C LYS A 216 17.64 18.91 3.79
N ARG A 217 18.25 18.36 4.84
CA ARG A 217 19.10 19.14 5.76
C ARG A 217 20.57 18.93 5.38
N GLY A 218 21.19 19.97 4.81
CA GLY A 218 22.56 19.88 4.30
C GLY A 218 22.69 18.87 3.15
N ASN A 219 23.89 18.29 2.98
CA ASN A 219 24.19 17.56 1.75
C ASN A 219 23.60 16.14 1.65
N TYR A 220 23.16 15.45 2.72
CA TYR A 220 22.82 14.01 2.60
C TYR A 220 21.74 13.41 3.53
N LYS A 221 21.03 14.16 4.41
CA LYS A 221 20.01 13.56 5.29
C LYS A 221 18.62 14.18 5.11
N LYS A 222 17.64 13.32 4.82
CA LYS A 222 16.20 13.64 4.85
C LYS A 222 15.78 13.95 6.29
N SER A 223 14.98 14.99 6.48
CA SER A 223 14.37 15.35 7.76
C SER A 223 12.87 15.59 7.60
N TRP A 224 12.11 15.26 8.64
CA TRP A 224 10.67 15.46 8.73
C TRP A 224 10.37 16.55 9.76
N GLU A 225 9.59 17.54 9.38
CA GLU A 225 9.12 18.62 10.25
C GLU A 225 7.61 18.55 10.44
N PHE A 226 7.18 18.51 11.71
CA PHE A 226 5.79 18.52 12.14
C PHE A 226 5.38 19.92 12.56
N LYS A 227 4.26 20.44 12.06
CA LYS A 227 3.68 21.72 12.51
C LYS A 227 2.25 21.52 13.00
N THR A 228 1.99 21.80 14.28
CA THR A 228 0.65 21.63 14.90
C THR A 228 -0.12 22.93 15.13
N GLN A 229 0.46 24.08 14.79
CA GLN A 229 -0.19 25.40 14.84
C GLN A 229 -0.44 25.87 13.41
N LEU A 230 -1.61 25.52 12.85
CA LEU A 230 -2.00 25.95 11.51
C LEU A 230 -3.01 27.10 11.61
N SER A 231 -2.61 28.28 11.13
CA SER A 231 -3.47 29.45 10.97
C SER A 231 -4.29 29.33 9.68
N GLY A 232 -5.62 29.36 9.79
CA GLY A 232 -6.52 30.02 8.83
C GLY A 232 -6.77 29.39 7.45
N GLN A 233 -6.09 28.31 7.03
CA GLN A 233 -6.48 27.57 5.80
C GLN A 233 -6.70 26.10 6.08
N HIS A 234 -7.97 25.75 6.13
CA HIS A 234 -8.49 24.40 6.23
C HIS A 234 -8.10 23.57 5.00
N TYR A 235 -7.26 22.57 5.21
CA TYR A 235 -7.37 21.30 4.48
C TYR A 235 -7.71 20.25 5.53
N GLY A 236 -8.98 20.20 5.89
CA GLY A 236 -9.46 19.20 6.84
C GLY A 236 -9.31 17.80 6.26
N LEU A 237 -9.13 16.82 7.16
CA LEU A 237 -9.42 15.40 6.93
C LEU A 237 -10.91 15.14 6.56
N SER A 238 -11.72 16.18 6.33
CA SER A 238 -13.16 16.18 6.10
C SER A 238 -13.60 15.59 4.75
N GLN A 239 -12.69 15.18 3.86
CA GLN A 239 -13.05 14.35 2.70
C GLN A 239 -13.21 12.85 3.03
N LYS A 240 -12.88 12.42 4.26
CA LYS A 240 -13.13 11.05 4.73
C LYS A 240 -14.61 10.91 5.11
N LYS A 241 -15.45 10.46 4.16
CA LYS A 241 -16.86 10.15 4.43
C LYS A 241 -16.94 8.72 4.97
N LYS A 242 -17.22 8.58 6.26
CA LYS A 242 -17.67 7.34 6.90
C LYS A 242 -19.17 7.25 6.68
N SER A 243 -19.64 6.20 6.02
CA SER A 243 -21.06 5.90 5.93
C SER A 243 -21.31 4.47 6.36
N GLU A 244 -22.37 4.26 7.11
CA GLU A 244 -22.82 2.93 7.48
C GLU A 244 -23.84 2.47 6.45
N ILE A 245 -23.61 1.30 5.87
CA ILE A 245 -24.50 0.68 4.88
C ILE A 245 -25.03 -0.62 5.46
N ASP A 246 -26.32 -0.87 5.29
CA ASP A 246 -26.92 -2.16 5.64
C ASP A 246 -26.37 -3.22 4.70
N TYR A 247 -25.86 -4.31 5.28
CA TYR A 247 -25.34 -5.45 4.55
C TYR A 247 -25.96 -6.71 5.12
N GLU A 248 -26.43 -7.58 4.23
CA GLU A 248 -26.93 -8.90 4.55
C GLU A 248 -26.26 -9.90 3.61
N GLY A 249 -25.35 -10.71 4.16
CA GLY A 249 -24.55 -11.63 3.37
C GLY A 249 -23.49 -12.37 4.18
N TRP A 250 -22.69 -13.18 3.50
CA TRP A 250 -21.64 -13.97 4.14
C TRP A 250 -20.36 -13.13 4.34
N VAL A 251 -19.86 -13.09 5.59
CA VAL A 251 -18.58 -12.47 5.97
C VAL A 251 -17.60 -13.56 6.41
N TYR A 252 -16.30 -13.33 6.17
CA TYR A 252 -15.23 -14.25 6.50
C TYR A 252 -14.26 -13.58 7.46
N ASP A 253 -14.11 -14.16 8.65
CA ASP A 253 -13.08 -13.78 9.61
C ASP A 253 -11.91 -14.75 9.51
N LEU A 254 -10.69 -14.24 9.49
CA LEU A 254 -9.48 -15.06 9.58
C LEU A 254 -8.93 -14.96 11.02
N GLU A 255 -8.40 -16.04 11.57
CA GLU A 255 -7.64 -16.07 12.83
C GLU A 255 -6.25 -16.58 12.48
N VAL A 256 -5.16 -15.88 12.81
CA VAL A 256 -3.77 -16.31 12.51
C VAL A 256 -2.98 -16.40 13.81
N GLU A 257 -2.09 -17.38 13.92
CA GLU A 257 -1.23 -17.51 15.09
C GLU A 257 -0.23 -16.34 15.13
N LYS A 258 -0.24 -15.57 16.22
CA LYS A 258 0.47 -14.28 16.35
C LYS A 258 0.05 -13.22 15.31
N THR A 259 -1.25 -13.05 14.99
CA THR A 259 -2.04 -11.79 14.71
C THR A 259 -3.20 -11.95 13.70
N HIS A 260 -3.92 -10.90 13.31
CA HIS A 260 -5.16 -10.96 12.51
C HIS A 260 -5.11 -10.05 11.24
N ASN A 261 -5.00 -10.71 10.07
CA ASN A 261 -5.78 -10.60 8.81
C ASN A 261 -5.35 -9.76 7.59
N PHE A 262 -4.92 -10.52 6.56
CA PHE A 262 -5.00 -10.33 5.10
C PHE A 262 -6.33 -9.72 4.59
N VAL A 263 -6.27 -8.93 3.51
CA VAL A 263 -7.46 -8.65 2.68
C VAL A 263 -7.65 -9.80 1.71
N CYS A 264 -8.54 -10.72 2.06
CA CYS A 264 -9.25 -11.57 1.12
C CYS A 264 -10.49 -10.76 0.69
N GLY A 265 -10.61 -10.45 -0.60
CA GLY A 265 -11.93 -10.07 -1.14
C GLY A 265 -12.92 -11.19 -0.81
N ILE A 266 -14.18 -10.85 -0.60
CA ILE A 266 -15.25 -11.84 -0.35
C ILE A 266 -15.16 -12.92 -1.44
N GLY A 267 -14.85 -14.15 -1.02
CA GLY A 267 -14.76 -15.32 -1.90
C GLY A 267 -13.44 -15.45 -2.66
N ASN A 268 -12.64 -16.47 -2.30
CA ASN A 268 -11.70 -17.24 -3.13
C ASN A 268 -10.70 -16.54 -4.10
N ILE A 269 -10.59 -15.21 -4.16
CA ILE A 269 -9.84 -14.49 -5.20
C ILE A 269 -8.59 -13.84 -4.62
N VAL A 270 -7.46 -14.06 -5.30
CA VAL A 270 -6.15 -13.42 -5.03
C VAL A 270 -5.95 -12.25 -5.97
N CYS A 271 -5.58 -11.07 -5.45
CA CYS A 271 -5.22 -9.90 -6.25
C CYS A 271 -3.70 -9.75 -6.38
N HIS A 272 -3.23 -9.34 -7.57
CA HIS A 272 -1.82 -9.15 -7.94
C HIS A 272 -1.55 -7.70 -8.40
N ASN A 273 -0.27 -7.31 -8.49
CA ASN A 273 0.15 -6.08 -9.18
C ASN A 273 0.20 -6.31 -10.70
N THR A 274 -0.35 -5.37 -11.50
CA THR A 274 -0.76 -5.63 -12.90
C THR A 274 -0.24 -4.65 -13.98
N HIS A 275 0.72 -3.76 -13.69
CA HIS A 275 1.15 -2.74 -14.66
C HIS A 275 2.53 -2.99 -15.30
N VAL A 276 2.54 -3.41 -16.57
CA VAL A 276 3.78 -3.71 -17.33
C VAL A 276 4.76 -2.53 -17.34
N ASP A 277 4.33 -1.31 -17.67
CA ASP A 277 5.27 -0.19 -17.80
C ASP A 277 5.89 0.21 -16.45
N ARG A 278 5.18 0.00 -15.33
CA ARG A 278 5.75 0.24 -13.99
C ARG A 278 6.75 -0.85 -13.63
N SER A 279 6.51 -2.09 -14.07
CA SER A 279 7.45 -3.20 -13.83
C SER A 279 8.80 -3.02 -14.52
N ILE A 280 8.86 -2.26 -15.62
CA ILE A 280 10.12 -1.92 -16.30
C ILE A 280 10.92 -0.88 -15.49
N LEU A 281 10.21 0.04 -14.82
CA LEU A 281 10.83 1.06 -13.97
C LEU A 281 11.21 0.53 -12.57
N GLU A 282 10.36 -0.32 -11.98
CA GLU A 282 10.45 -0.76 -10.58
C GLU A 282 10.18 -2.28 -10.44
N PRO A 283 11.04 -3.15 -11.01
CA PRO A 283 10.80 -4.60 -11.08
C PRO A 283 10.73 -5.29 -9.71
N ALA A 284 11.41 -4.75 -8.69
CA ALA A 284 11.47 -5.35 -7.35
C ALA A 284 10.10 -5.43 -6.65
N GLU A 285 9.21 -4.46 -6.91
CA GLU A 285 7.86 -4.45 -6.33
C GLU A 285 6.98 -5.59 -6.85
N PHE A 286 7.20 -5.99 -8.12
CA PHE A 286 6.48 -7.08 -8.76
C PHE A 286 6.90 -8.44 -8.21
N ILE A 287 8.20 -8.66 -7.97
CA ILE A 287 8.67 -9.89 -7.31
C ILE A 287 8.12 -10.01 -5.89
N THR A 288 8.19 -8.92 -5.12
CA THR A 288 7.68 -8.89 -3.74
C THR A 288 6.19 -9.20 -3.68
N THR A 289 5.39 -8.56 -4.55
CA THR A 289 3.93 -8.72 -4.50
C THR A 289 3.49 -10.02 -5.16
N ASN A 290 3.91 -10.28 -6.39
CA ASN A 290 3.36 -11.37 -7.18
C ASN A 290 3.94 -12.72 -6.78
N VAL A 291 5.25 -12.81 -6.51
CA VAL A 291 5.91 -14.08 -6.18
C VAL A 291 5.85 -14.34 -4.68
N VAL A 292 6.44 -13.46 -3.87
CA VAL A 292 6.52 -13.64 -2.41
C VAL A 292 5.12 -13.59 -1.79
N GLY A 293 4.27 -12.65 -2.21
CA GLY A 293 2.88 -12.58 -1.77
C GLY A 293 2.08 -13.85 -2.07
N THR A 294 2.22 -14.42 -3.28
CA THR A 294 1.58 -15.70 -3.63
C THR A 294 2.10 -16.85 -2.78
N GLN A 295 3.41 -16.95 -2.54
CA GLN A 295 3.98 -17.99 -1.66
C GLN A 295 3.39 -17.92 -0.24
N VAL A 296 3.29 -16.71 0.32
CA VAL A 296 2.73 -16.49 1.67
C VAL A 296 1.26 -16.93 1.71
N LEU A 297 0.48 -16.59 0.68
CA LEU A 297 -0.92 -16.98 0.54
C LEU A 297 -1.10 -18.49 0.42
N LEU A 298 -0.27 -19.16 -0.36
CA LEU A 298 -0.31 -20.62 -0.53
C LEU A 298 0.00 -21.36 0.77
N ALA A 299 1.04 -20.92 1.50
CA ALA A 299 1.39 -21.49 2.80
C ALA A 299 0.25 -21.30 3.82
N ALA A 300 -0.38 -20.12 3.80
CA ALA A 300 -1.53 -19.81 4.63
C ALA A 300 -2.75 -20.69 4.28
N ALA A 301 -3.07 -20.81 2.99
CA ALA A 301 -4.18 -21.61 2.48
C ALA A 301 -4.03 -23.09 2.83
N LEU A 302 -2.83 -23.64 2.62
CA LEU A 302 -2.50 -25.02 2.98
C LEU A 302 -2.67 -25.28 4.47
N LYS A 303 -2.08 -24.44 5.34
CA LYS A 303 -2.23 -24.61 6.79
C LYS A 303 -3.70 -24.62 7.22
N ASN A 304 -4.54 -23.85 6.53
CA ASN A 304 -5.91 -23.59 6.96
C ASN A 304 -6.91 -24.46 6.25
N LYS A 305 -6.39 -25.44 5.50
CA LYS A 305 -7.21 -26.41 4.79
C LYS A 305 -8.26 -25.70 3.96
N VAL A 306 -7.86 -24.60 3.31
CA VAL A 306 -8.73 -23.86 2.39
C VAL A 306 -9.23 -24.86 1.35
N LYS A 307 -10.56 -24.99 1.25
CA LYS A 307 -11.20 -26.01 0.41
C LYS A 307 -10.90 -25.81 -1.07
N ARG A 308 -10.68 -24.57 -1.49
CA ARG A 308 -10.42 -24.20 -2.88
C ARG A 308 -9.63 -22.89 -2.93
N PHE A 309 -8.47 -22.91 -3.57
CA PHE A 309 -7.64 -21.74 -3.82
C PHE A 309 -7.67 -21.39 -5.30
N HIS A 310 -8.33 -20.30 -5.68
CA HIS A 310 -8.34 -19.86 -7.08
C HIS A 310 -7.31 -18.76 -7.31
N HIS A 311 -6.43 -18.99 -8.29
CA HIS A 311 -5.38 -18.06 -8.65
C HIS A 311 -5.68 -17.41 -10.00
N VAL A 312 -5.87 -16.09 -9.98
CA VAL A 312 -6.04 -15.30 -11.20
C VAL A 312 -4.67 -14.90 -11.74
N SER A 313 -4.39 -15.26 -12.98
CA SER A 313 -3.17 -14.97 -13.70
C SER A 313 -3.46 -14.35 -15.07
N THR A 314 -2.49 -14.33 -15.96
CA THR A 314 -2.54 -13.56 -17.21
C THR A 314 -2.06 -14.39 -18.38
N ASP A 315 -2.52 -14.10 -19.58
CA ASP A 315 -2.01 -14.63 -20.85
C ASP A 315 -0.55 -14.21 -21.14
N GLU A 316 -0.09 -13.07 -20.62
CA GLU A 316 1.28 -12.56 -20.81
C GLU A 316 2.37 -13.54 -20.31
N VAL A 317 2.02 -14.54 -19.48
CA VAL A 317 2.95 -15.60 -19.07
C VAL A 317 3.43 -16.46 -20.25
N PHE A 318 2.66 -16.51 -21.34
CA PHE A 318 2.96 -17.29 -22.54
C PHE A 318 3.88 -16.55 -23.53
N GLY A 319 4.18 -15.28 -23.30
CA GLY A 319 5.03 -14.49 -24.20
C GLY A 319 4.28 -13.95 -25.40
N SER A 320 4.90 -13.98 -26.59
CA SER A 320 4.35 -13.35 -27.80
C SER A 320 4.11 -14.34 -28.93
N LEU A 321 3.03 -14.12 -29.68
CA LEU A 321 2.79 -14.77 -30.97
C LEU A 321 3.22 -13.85 -32.12
N ALA A 322 3.54 -14.44 -33.27
CA ALA A 322 3.72 -13.69 -34.52
C ALA A 322 2.36 -13.15 -35.01
N LEU A 323 2.34 -11.98 -35.65
CA LEU A 323 1.10 -11.31 -36.08
C LEU A 323 0.34 -12.08 -37.18
N ASP A 324 1.07 -12.82 -38.01
CA ASP A 324 0.55 -13.66 -39.10
C ASP A 324 0.21 -15.09 -38.66
N SER A 325 0.51 -15.44 -37.41
CA SER A 325 0.22 -16.77 -36.87
C SER A 325 -1.26 -16.94 -36.54
N LYS A 326 -1.80 -18.12 -36.89
CA LYS A 326 -3.16 -18.56 -36.49
C LYS A 326 -3.18 -19.19 -35.10
N GLU A 327 -2.03 -19.37 -34.47
CA GLU A 327 -1.94 -19.96 -33.13
C GLU A 327 -2.63 -19.08 -32.09
N LYS A 328 -3.10 -19.72 -31.02
CA LYS A 328 -3.68 -19.08 -29.85
C LYS A 328 -3.15 -19.78 -28.61
N PHE A 329 -2.93 -19.01 -27.54
CA PHE A 329 -2.50 -19.54 -26.26
C PHE A 329 -3.59 -20.42 -25.64
N ASN A 330 -3.20 -21.60 -25.20
CA ASN A 330 -4.05 -22.57 -24.51
C ASN A 330 -3.30 -23.11 -23.26
N GLU A 331 -3.93 -24.00 -22.50
CA GLU A 331 -3.34 -24.53 -21.27
C GLU A 331 -2.07 -25.37 -21.47
N GLN A 332 -1.78 -25.80 -22.70
CA GLN A 332 -0.57 -26.54 -23.07
C GLN A 332 0.56 -25.63 -23.57
N THR A 333 0.29 -24.34 -23.74
CA THR A 333 1.29 -23.37 -24.20
C THR A 333 2.38 -23.20 -23.15
N SER A 334 3.64 -23.23 -23.57
CA SER A 334 4.79 -23.05 -22.68
C SER A 334 4.88 -21.60 -22.18
N PHE A 335 5.31 -21.41 -20.94
CA PHE A 335 5.59 -20.07 -20.43
C PHE A 335 6.85 -19.50 -21.08
N ALA A 336 6.74 -18.28 -21.62
CA ALA A 336 7.83 -17.54 -22.24
C ALA A 336 7.72 -16.03 -21.95
N PRO A 337 7.66 -15.61 -20.68
CA PRO A 337 7.33 -14.23 -20.32
C PRO A 337 8.46 -13.24 -20.70
N ASN A 338 8.09 -12.14 -21.37
CA ASN A 338 9.05 -11.14 -21.88
C ASN A 338 9.18 -9.86 -21.01
N SER A 339 8.38 -9.73 -19.96
CA SER A 339 8.42 -8.58 -19.04
C SER A 339 8.61 -9.01 -17.57
N PRO A 340 9.15 -8.14 -16.69
CA PRO A 340 9.25 -8.44 -15.26
C PRO A 340 7.89 -8.75 -14.62
N TYR A 341 6.83 -8.05 -15.03
CA TYR A 341 5.46 -8.37 -14.64
C TYR A 341 5.07 -9.80 -15.04
N ALA A 342 5.17 -10.14 -16.33
CA ALA A 342 4.79 -11.46 -16.84
C ALA A 342 5.61 -12.58 -16.18
N ALA A 343 6.92 -12.37 -15.99
CA ALA A 343 7.80 -13.33 -15.32
C ALA A 343 7.40 -13.54 -13.86
N SER A 344 7.04 -12.47 -13.15
CA SER A 344 6.56 -12.57 -11.77
C SER A 344 5.22 -13.32 -11.65
N LYS A 345 4.34 -13.21 -12.66
CA LYS A 345 3.08 -13.96 -12.74
C LYS A 345 3.30 -15.43 -13.11
N ALA A 346 4.17 -15.72 -14.08
CA ALA A 346 4.56 -17.08 -14.41
C ALA A 346 5.18 -17.81 -13.20
N ALA A 347 6.04 -17.12 -12.44
CA ALA A 347 6.60 -17.64 -11.20
C ALA A 347 5.51 -17.93 -10.14
N SER A 348 4.49 -17.05 -10.02
CA SER A 348 3.37 -17.30 -9.12
C SER A 348 2.55 -18.53 -9.54
N ASP A 349 2.29 -18.72 -10.83
CA ASP A 349 1.57 -19.89 -11.36
C ASP A 349 2.31 -21.20 -11.04
N HIS A 350 3.64 -21.21 -11.22
CA HIS A 350 4.48 -22.35 -10.85
C HIS A 350 4.39 -22.68 -9.35
N LEU A 351 4.39 -21.67 -8.48
CA LEU A 351 4.22 -21.88 -7.04
C LEU A 351 2.87 -22.50 -6.72
N VAL A 352 1.77 -21.99 -7.29
CA VAL A 352 0.42 -22.54 -7.01
C VAL A 352 0.34 -24.00 -7.47
N ARG A 353 0.86 -24.30 -8.67
CA ARG A 353 0.93 -25.68 -9.19
C ARG A 353 1.78 -26.59 -8.30
N ALA A 354 2.94 -26.11 -7.82
CA ALA A 354 3.79 -26.87 -6.92
C ALA A 354 3.08 -27.18 -5.60
N TYR A 355 2.31 -26.24 -5.04
CA TYR A 355 1.57 -26.49 -3.80
C TYR A 355 0.46 -27.53 -3.96
N PHE A 356 -0.19 -27.57 -5.13
CA PHE A 356 -1.10 -28.65 -5.45
C PHE A 356 -0.39 -29.99 -5.53
N LYS A 357 0.70 -30.09 -6.31
CA LYS A 357 1.41 -31.35 -6.54
C LYS A 357 2.10 -31.89 -5.29
N THR A 358 2.71 -31.01 -4.48
CA THR A 358 3.50 -31.41 -3.32
C THR A 358 2.65 -31.57 -2.06
N TYR A 359 1.66 -30.69 -1.86
CA TYR A 359 0.92 -30.63 -0.59
C TYR A 359 -0.59 -30.92 -0.73
N GLY A 360 -1.07 -31.21 -1.95
CA GLY A 360 -2.48 -31.50 -2.20
C GLY A 360 -3.42 -30.31 -2.02
N LEU A 361 -2.90 -29.06 -2.03
CA LEU A 361 -3.75 -27.87 -1.92
C LEU A 361 -4.69 -27.78 -3.13
N ALA A 362 -6.00 -27.93 -2.89
CA ALA A 362 -7.00 -27.87 -3.94
C ALA A 362 -7.03 -26.46 -4.56
N MET A 363 -6.61 -26.35 -5.83
CA MET A 363 -6.49 -25.08 -6.53
C MET A 363 -7.07 -25.10 -7.94
N THR A 364 -7.28 -23.93 -8.51
CA THR A 364 -7.37 -23.72 -9.97
C THR A 364 -6.63 -22.45 -10.35
N ILE A 365 -6.19 -22.36 -11.61
CA ILE A 365 -5.64 -21.12 -12.20
C ILE A 365 -6.53 -20.66 -13.34
N THR A 366 -6.70 -19.35 -13.50
CA THR A 366 -7.15 -18.75 -14.76
C THR A 366 -6.03 -17.92 -15.37
N ASN A 367 -5.70 -18.14 -16.65
CA ASN A 367 -4.85 -17.24 -17.41
C ASN A 367 -5.76 -16.42 -18.33
N THR A 368 -6.04 -15.17 -17.94
CA THR A 368 -6.98 -14.30 -18.65
C THR A 368 -6.29 -13.37 -19.65
N SER A 369 -7.01 -13.00 -20.71
CA SER A 369 -6.62 -11.93 -21.62
C SER A 369 -6.86 -10.52 -21.07
N ASN A 370 -6.57 -9.49 -21.87
CA ASN A 370 -6.66 -8.09 -21.46
C ASN A 370 -8.09 -7.70 -21.09
N ASN A 371 -8.28 -7.39 -19.82
CA ASN A 371 -9.58 -6.95 -19.33
C ASN A 371 -9.87 -5.50 -19.72
N PHE A 372 -11.14 -5.16 -19.96
CA PHE A 372 -11.63 -3.80 -20.10
C PHE A 372 -13.06 -3.63 -19.56
N GLY A 373 -13.43 -2.39 -19.21
CA GLY A 373 -14.76 -2.10 -18.69
C GLY A 373 -14.76 -0.98 -17.64
N PRO A 374 -15.89 -0.82 -16.92
CA PRO A 374 -16.03 0.11 -15.79
C PRO A 374 -14.89 0.01 -14.78
N TYR A 375 -14.55 1.15 -14.17
CA TYR A 375 -13.53 1.26 -13.11
C TYR A 375 -12.09 0.88 -13.49
N GLN A 376 -11.79 0.59 -14.76
CA GLN A 376 -10.41 0.38 -15.20
C GLN A 376 -9.59 1.67 -15.01
N PHE A 377 -8.42 1.54 -14.37
CA PHE A 377 -7.59 2.71 -14.08
C PHE A 377 -7.11 3.37 -15.40
N PRO A 378 -7.18 4.71 -15.56
CA PRO A 378 -6.90 5.40 -16.83
C PRO A 378 -5.44 5.44 -17.31
N GLU A 379 -4.66 4.42 -16.99
CA GLU A 379 -3.33 4.14 -17.54
C GLU A 379 -3.34 3.03 -18.61
N LYS A 380 -4.40 2.21 -18.63
CA LYS A 380 -4.60 1.11 -19.60
C LYS A 380 -5.16 1.64 -20.92
N LEU A 381 -4.82 1.01 -22.05
CA LEU A 381 -5.09 1.52 -23.41
C LEU A 381 -6.52 2.07 -23.61
N ILE A 382 -7.57 1.27 -23.38
CA ILE A 382 -8.97 1.65 -23.61
C ILE A 382 -9.37 2.80 -22.68
N ALA A 383 -9.15 2.65 -21.36
CA ALA A 383 -9.45 3.69 -20.39
C ALA A 383 -8.68 5.01 -20.64
N LEU A 384 -7.41 4.90 -21.05
CA LEU A 384 -6.57 6.04 -21.41
C LEU A 384 -7.10 6.75 -22.65
N ALA A 385 -7.42 6.00 -23.71
CA ALA A 385 -7.99 6.54 -24.95
C ALA A 385 -9.29 7.28 -24.68
N ILE A 386 -10.25 6.64 -24.01
CA ILE A 386 -11.55 7.25 -23.71
C ILE A 386 -11.37 8.53 -22.91
N THR A 387 -10.61 8.47 -21.80
CA THR A 387 -10.46 9.64 -20.91
C THR A 387 -9.60 10.75 -21.50
N ASN A 388 -8.64 10.46 -22.39
CA ASN A 388 -7.88 11.50 -23.09
C ASN A 388 -8.76 12.18 -24.14
N LEU A 389 -9.49 11.42 -24.95
CA LEU A 389 -10.36 11.95 -25.99
C LEU A 389 -11.51 12.78 -25.40
N LEU A 390 -12.13 12.33 -24.29
CA LEU A 390 -13.12 13.12 -23.54
C LEU A 390 -12.52 14.41 -22.95
N ALA A 391 -11.24 14.41 -22.61
CA ALA A 391 -10.52 15.59 -22.12
C ALA A 391 -9.88 16.44 -23.24
N ASN A 392 -10.19 16.15 -24.51
CA ASN A 392 -9.57 16.79 -25.69
C ASN A 392 -8.03 16.75 -25.67
N LYS A 393 -7.45 15.65 -25.18
CA LYS A 393 -6.01 15.38 -25.20
C LYS A 393 -5.68 14.38 -26.30
N LYS A 394 -4.49 14.52 -26.88
CA LYS A 394 -3.95 13.55 -27.83
C LYS A 394 -3.83 12.16 -27.18
N MET A 395 -4.07 11.12 -27.98
CA MET A 395 -3.96 9.72 -27.58
C MET A 395 -2.61 9.16 -28.05
N PRO A 396 -1.65 8.90 -27.15
CA PRO A 396 -0.39 8.27 -27.52
C PRO A 396 -0.60 6.80 -27.92
N LEU A 397 -0.10 6.40 -29.08
CA LEU A 397 -0.10 5.03 -29.58
C LEU A 397 1.33 4.53 -29.77
N TYR A 398 1.69 3.42 -29.14
CA TYR A 398 3.04 2.86 -29.21
C TYR A 398 3.35 2.23 -30.57
N GLY A 399 4.56 2.50 -31.07
CA GLY A 399 5.12 1.84 -32.24
C GLY A 399 4.30 2.13 -33.50
N ASP A 400 3.99 1.08 -34.25
CA ASP A 400 3.11 1.10 -35.42
C ASP A 400 1.62 0.91 -35.06
N GLY A 401 1.31 0.65 -33.78
CA GLY A 401 -0.05 0.41 -33.32
C GLY A 401 -0.65 -0.94 -33.76
N LEU A 402 0.14 -1.79 -34.43
CA LEU A 402 -0.30 -3.08 -34.97
C LEU A 402 -0.27 -4.20 -33.94
N ASN A 403 0.14 -3.93 -32.71
CA ASN A 403 0.07 -4.92 -31.64
C ASN A 403 -1.39 -5.37 -31.43
N VAL A 404 -1.59 -6.68 -31.32
CA VAL A 404 -2.87 -7.35 -31.12
C VAL A 404 -3.00 -7.79 -29.67
N ARG A 405 -4.18 -7.58 -29.09
CA ARG A 405 -4.55 -8.05 -27.77
C ARG A 405 -5.90 -8.75 -27.86
N ASP A 406 -6.08 -9.80 -27.05
CA ASP A 406 -7.38 -10.38 -26.80
C ASP A 406 -8.08 -9.57 -25.71
N TRP A 407 -9.26 -9.04 -26.00
CA TRP A 407 -10.02 -8.16 -25.10
C TRP A 407 -11.20 -8.88 -24.48
N LEU A 408 -11.20 -8.95 -23.14
CA LEU A 408 -12.24 -9.57 -22.34
C LEU A 408 -12.96 -8.52 -21.50
N TYR A 409 -14.29 -8.49 -21.56
CA TYR A 409 -15.07 -7.60 -20.70
C TYR A 409 -14.99 -8.05 -19.23
N VAL A 410 -14.86 -7.08 -18.32
CA VAL A 410 -14.59 -7.36 -16.90
C VAL A 410 -15.65 -8.24 -16.24
N ASP A 411 -16.93 -8.06 -16.58
CA ASP A 411 -18.01 -8.88 -16.01
C ASP A 411 -17.95 -10.32 -16.53
N ASP A 412 -17.57 -10.52 -17.80
CA ASP A 412 -17.35 -11.85 -18.37
C ASP A 412 -16.16 -12.57 -17.71
N HIS A 413 -15.10 -11.83 -17.38
CA HIS A 413 -14.01 -12.38 -16.59
C HIS A 413 -14.47 -12.77 -15.18
N CYS A 414 -15.24 -11.92 -14.49
CA CYS A 414 -15.80 -12.23 -13.17
C CYS A 414 -16.69 -13.49 -13.22
N ARG A 415 -17.51 -13.62 -14.26
CA ARG A 415 -18.32 -14.82 -14.50
C ARG A 415 -17.46 -16.05 -14.78
N ALA A 416 -16.38 -15.92 -15.54
CA ALA A 416 -15.44 -17.02 -15.76
C ALA A 416 -14.79 -17.50 -14.45
N ILE A 417 -14.42 -16.58 -13.56
CA ILE A 417 -13.91 -16.89 -12.22
C ILE A 417 -14.97 -17.63 -11.41
N ASP A 418 -16.21 -17.13 -11.37
CA ASP A 418 -17.30 -17.77 -10.64
C ASP A 418 -17.58 -19.20 -11.17
N LEU A 419 -17.63 -19.36 -12.49
CA LEU A 419 -17.75 -20.68 -13.12
C LEU A 419 -16.58 -21.61 -12.77
N CYS A 420 -15.35 -21.10 -12.72
CA CYS A 420 -14.17 -21.88 -12.32
C CYS A 420 -14.22 -22.29 -10.83
N LEU A 421 -14.78 -21.45 -9.95
CA LEU A 421 -14.97 -21.77 -8.54
C LEU A 421 -16.05 -22.82 -8.33
N GLN A 422 -17.14 -22.78 -9.11
CA GLN A 422 -18.26 -23.70 -8.99
C GLN A 422 -18.02 -25.05 -9.68
N LYS A 423 -17.46 -25.01 -10.90
CA LYS A 423 -17.40 -26.16 -11.82
C LYS A 423 -15.98 -26.59 -12.18
N GLY A 424 -14.97 -25.76 -11.92
CA GLY A 424 -13.60 -26.05 -12.31
C GLY A 424 -13.05 -27.31 -11.63
N ARG A 425 -12.33 -28.13 -12.37
CA ARG A 425 -11.66 -29.31 -11.80
C ARG A 425 -10.46 -28.88 -10.97
N VAL A 426 -10.27 -29.51 -9.81
CA VAL A 426 -9.12 -29.23 -8.93
C VAL A 426 -7.82 -29.58 -9.65
N GLY A 427 -6.82 -28.70 -9.55
CA GLY A 427 -5.49 -28.87 -10.15
C GLY A 427 -5.36 -28.31 -11.56
N GLU A 428 -6.46 -27.85 -12.15
CA GLU A 428 -6.48 -27.40 -13.55
C GLU A 428 -6.26 -25.89 -13.70
N THR A 429 -5.72 -25.55 -14.87
CA THR A 429 -5.70 -24.19 -15.42
C THR A 429 -6.81 -24.05 -16.46
N TYR A 430 -7.35 -22.84 -16.59
CA TYR A 430 -8.32 -22.45 -17.62
C TYR A 430 -7.89 -21.14 -18.29
N CYS A 431 -7.65 -21.17 -19.59
CA CYS A 431 -7.41 -19.99 -20.41
C CYS A 431 -8.74 -19.28 -20.69
N ILE A 432 -8.82 -17.98 -20.36
CA ILE A 432 -10.04 -17.18 -20.49
C ILE A 432 -9.76 -16.02 -21.45
N GLY A 433 -10.45 -16.02 -22.59
CA GLY A 433 -10.38 -14.96 -23.60
C GLY A 433 -11.76 -14.37 -23.88
N GLY A 434 -11.79 -13.21 -24.52
CA GLY A 434 -13.02 -12.51 -24.90
C GLY A 434 -13.27 -12.45 -26.40
N LEU A 435 -12.25 -12.71 -27.22
CA LEU A 435 -12.36 -12.57 -28.68
C LEU A 435 -12.36 -13.90 -29.41
N THR A 436 -13.03 -13.90 -30.56
CA THR A 436 -12.89 -14.93 -31.59
C THR A 436 -11.95 -14.48 -32.70
N GLU A 437 -11.90 -13.16 -32.97
CA GLU A 437 -11.10 -12.52 -34.01
C GLU A 437 -10.16 -11.46 -33.43
N ASP A 438 -9.00 -11.32 -34.05
CA ASP A 438 -7.96 -10.39 -33.60
C ASP A 438 -8.32 -8.94 -33.92
N ILE A 439 -7.93 -8.04 -33.01
CA ILE A 439 -8.03 -6.60 -33.22
C ILE A 439 -6.75 -5.90 -32.75
N SER A 440 -6.22 -5.04 -33.61
CA SER A 440 -5.04 -4.23 -33.29
C SER A 440 -5.37 -3.06 -32.37
N ASN A 441 -4.38 -2.58 -31.62
CA ASN A 441 -4.51 -1.39 -30.79
C ASN A 441 -4.97 -0.15 -31.60
N LEU A 442 -4.48 0.00 -32.83
CA LEU A 442 -4.93 1.07 -33.73
C LEU A 442 -6.43 0.96 -34.05
N GLN A 443 -6.92 -0.23 -34.40
CA GLN A 443 -8.35 -0.45 -34.69
C GLN A 443 -9.22 -0.19 -33.45
N VAL A 444 -8.78 -0.59 -32.26
CA VAL A 444 -9.47 -0.29 -31.00
C VAL A 444 -9.60 1.22 -30.79
N ILE A 445 -8.50 1.97 -30.95
CA ILE A 445 -8.52 3.44 -30.76
C ILE A 445 -9.42 4.11 -31.79
N LYS A 446 -9.38 3.68 -33.07
CA LYS A 446 -10.26 4.22 -34.12
C LYS A 446 -11.74 3.99 -33.81
N LYS A 447 -12.10 2.81 -33.29
CA LYS A 447 -13.47 2.52 -32.81
C LYS A 447 -13.88 3.48 -31.67
N ILE A 448 -13.00 3.73 -30.70
CA ILE A 448 -13.27 4.69 -29.60
C ILE A 448 -13.43 6.12 -30.14
N ILE A 449 -12.59 6.55 -31.07
CA ILE A 449 -12.67 7.87 -31.72
C ILE A 449 -14.03 8.05 -32.40
N LYS A 450 -14.48 7.03 -33.15
CA LYS A 450 -15.80 7.03 -33.79
C LYS A 450 -16.93 7.11 -32.76
N LEU A 451 -16.90 6.29 -31.71
CA LEU A 451 -17.91 6.31 -30.63
C LEU A 451 -18.00 7.66 -29.91
N LEU A 452 -16.89 8.40 -29.83
CA LEU A 452 -16.82 9.71 -29.19
C LEU A 452 -16.99 10.89 -30.15
N ASN A 453 -17.26 10.64 -31.44
CA ASN A 453 -17.31 11.65 -32.50
C ASN A 453 -16.08 12.59 -32.47
N LYS A 454 -14.87 12.01 -32.43
CA LYS A 454 -13.59 12.72 -32.47
C LYS A 454 -12.90 12.52 -33.83
N ASP A 455 -11.84 13.29 -34.04
CA ASP A 455 -11.03 13.22 -35.26
C ASP A 455 -9.82 12.27 -35.09
N GLU A 456 -9.47 11.52 -36.14
CA GLU A 456 -8.33 10.58 -36.11
C GLU A 456 -6.97 11.29 -35.90
N SER A 457 -6.85 12.58 -36.21
CA SER A 457 -5.65 13.39 -35.92
C SER A 457 -5.34 13.49 -34.42
N MET A 458 -6.26 13.06 -33.55
CA MET A 458 -6.02 12.95 -32.10
C MET A 458 -5.02 11.85 -31.75
N ILE A 459 -4.75 10.89 -32.64
CA ILE A 459 -3.76 9.84 -32.44
C ILE A 459 -2.35 10.42 -32.66
N VAL A 460 -1.43 10.12 -31.74
CA VAL A 460 -0.01 10.48 -31.87
C VAL A 460 0.82 9.22 -31.72
N MET A 461 1.56 8.85 -32.76
CA MET A 461 2.48 7.72 -32.72
C MET A 461 3.68 8.06 -31.86
N ILE A 462 4.00 7.20 -30.89
CA ILE A 462 5.13 7.39 -29.97
C ILE A 462 6.07 6.19 -30.02
N LYS A 463 7.33 6.41 -29.65
CA LYS A 463 8.34 5.34 -29.58
C LYS A 463 7.83 4.14 -28.79
N ASP A 464 7.98 2.95 -29.38
CA ASP A 464 7.52 1.69 -28.82
C ASP A 464 8.15 1.39 -27.45
N ARG A 465 7.47 0.55 -26.65
CA ARG A 465 8.00 0.08 -25.36
C ARG A 465 9.05 -1.02 -25.57
N PRO A 466 10.13 -1.07 -24.77
CA PRO A 466 11.08 -2.18 -24.83
C PRO A 466 10.40 -3.53 -24.58
N GLY A 467 10.68 -4.53 -25.41
CA GLY A 467 10.12 -5.88 -25.27
C GLY A 467 8.60 -5.95 -25.50
N HIS A 468 8.05 -5.09 -26.37
CA HIS A 468 6.61 -5.08 -26.62
C HIS A 468 6.14 -6.34 -27.35
N ASP A 469 5.46 -7.23 -26.63
CA ASP A 469 4.79 -8.36 -27.26
C ASP A 469 3.82 -7.91 -28.36
N ARG A 470 3.96 -8.55 -29.54
CA ARG A 470 3.24 -8.18 -30.76
C ARG A 470 1.82 -8.70 -30.76
N ARG A 471 1.57 -9.94 -30.35
CA ARG A 471 0.24 -10.54 -30.37
C ARG A 471 -0.03 -11.42 -29.17
N TYR A 472 -1.18 -11.21 -28.54
CA TYR A 472 -1.81 -12.14 -27.61
C TYR A 472 -3.16 -12.54 -28.18
N ALA A 473 -3.44 -13.84 -28.21
CA ALA A 473 -4.73 -14.41 -28.61
C ALA A 473 -4.96 -15.66 -27.77
N VAL A 474 -6.14 -15.81 -27.16
CA VAL A 474 -6.40 -16.88 -26.19
C VAL A 474 -7.44 -17.86 -26.74
N ASP A 475 -7.12 -19.15 -26.73
CA ASP A 475 -8.07 -20.22 -26.97
C ASP A 475 -8.73 -20.63 -25.65
N TRP A 476 -10.01 -20.26 -25.50
CA TRP A 476 -10.82 -20.55 -24.32
C TRP A 476 -11.75 -21.77 -24.51
N SER A 477 -11.48 -22.62 -25.50
CA SER A 477 -12.29 -23.81 -25.82
C SER A 477 -12.42 -24.78 -24.64
N LYS A 478 -11.37 -24.93 -23.81
CA LYS A 478 -11.44 -25.76 -22.59
C LYS A 478 -12.42 -25.19 -21.58
N ALA A 479 -12.36 -23.88 -21.31
CA ALA A 479 -13.29 -23.19 -20.42
C ALA A 479 -14.74 -23.31 -20.93
N LYS A 480 -14.96 -23.21 -22.25
CA LYS A 480 -16.27 -23.47 -22.87
C LYS A 480 -16.78 -24.87 -22.59
N LYS A 481 -15.97 -25.88 -22.90
CA LYS A 481 -16.35 -27.29 -22.77
C LYS A 481 -16.61 -27.71 -21.33
N GLU A 482 -15.78 -27.27 -20.39
CA GLU A 482 -15.80 -27.77 -19.01
C GLU A 482 -16.60 -26.89 -18.05
N LEU A 483 -16.63 -25.58 -18.27
CA LEU A 483 -17.28 -24.63 -17.37
C LEU A 483 -18.60 -24.11 -17.93
N GLY A 484 -18.83 -24.25 -19.24
CA GLY A 484 -19.90 -23.57 -19.95
C GLY A 484 -19.61 -22.09 -20.18
N TYR A 485 -18.33 -21.69 -20.17
CA TYR A 485 -17.93 -20.30 -20.37
C TYR A 485 -17.95 -19.93 -21.87
N ALA A 486 -18.57 -18.79 -22.17
CA ALA A 486 -18.40 -18.06 -23.42
C ALA A 486 -18.70 -16.58 -23.13
N PRO A 487 -18.06 -15.62 -23.81
CA PRO A 487 -18.42 -14.19 -23.70
C PRO A 487 -19.92 -13.99 -24.00
N GLU A 488 -20.59 -13.14 -23.23
CA GLU A 488 -22.05 -12.92 -23.40
C GLU A 488 -22.38 -11.97 -24.55
N HIS A 489 -21.47 -11.05 -24.85
CA HIS A 489 -21.61 -10.09 -25.95
C HIS A 489 -20.31 -9.95 -26.73
N ASP A 490 -20.40 -9.42 -27.95
CA ASP A 490 -19.24 -9.11 -28.77
C ASP A 490 -18.45 -7.90 -28.24
N PHE A 491 -17.25 -7.73 -28.79
CA PHE A 491 -16.34 -6.66 -28.41
C PHE A 491 -16.94 -5.26 -28.65
N ASP A 492 -17.63 -5.04 -29.77
CA ASP A 492 -18.15 -3.73 -30.14
C ASP A 492 -19.27 -3.28 -29.20
N THR A 493 -20.16 -4.19 -28.82
CA THR A 493 -21.22 -3.97 -27.82
C THR A 493 -20.61 -3.58 -26.47
N TYR A 494 -19.61 -4.32 -26.00
CA TYR A 494 -18.97 -4.03 -24.71
C TYR A 494 -18.10 -2.77 -24.75
N LEU A 495 -17.46 -2.47 -25.88
CA LEU A 495 -16.70 -1.23 -26.06
C LEU A 495 -17.63 -0.03 -25.97
N GLN A 496 -18.80 -0.09 -26.61
CA GLN A 496 -19.82 0.94 -26.51
C GLN A 496 -20.29 1.14 -25.06
N LYS A 497 -20.68 0.05 -24.36
CA LYS A 497 -21.05 0.11 -22.93
C LYS A 497 -19.94 0.73 -22.06
N THR A 498 -18.69 0.41 -22.36
CA THR A 498 -17.53 0.97 -21.64
C THR A 498 -17.40 2.47 -21.89
N VAL A 499 -17.49 2.92 -23.14
CA VAL A 499 -17.43 4.35 -23.50
C VAL A 499 -18.54 5.14 -22.79
N GLU A 500 -19.77 4.64 -22.85
CA GLU A 500 -20.93 5.24 -22.19
C GLU A 500 -20.72 5.36 -20.67
N TRP A 501 -20.17 4.32 -20.04
CA TRP A 501 -19.85 4.37 -18.61
C TRP A 501 -18.87 5.49 -18.28
N TYR A 502 -17.78 5.66 -19.04
CA TYR A 502 -16.81 6.74 -18.82
C TYR A 502 -17.38 8.13 -19.08
N GLN A 503 -18.28 8.28 -20.06
CA GLN A 503 -19.01 9.54 -20.29
C GLN A 503 -19.87 9.91 -19.07
N GLN A 504 -20.59 8.93 -18.50
CA GLN A 504 -21.48 9.15 -17.36
C GLN A 504 -20.73 9.28 -16.02
N ASN A 505 -19.48 8.81 -15.93
CA ASN A 505 -18.71 8.74 -14.68
C ASN A 505 -17.49 9.68 -14.68
N GLN A 506 -17.62 10.88 -15.23
CA GLN A 506 -16.55 11.87 -15.33
C GLN A 506 -15.87 12.20 -14.01
N ALA A 507 -16.66 12.39 -12.95
CA ALA A 507 -16.16 12.67 -11.61
C ALA A 507 -15.24 11.56 -11.07
N TRP A 508 -15.48 10.30 -11.44
CA TRP A 508 -14.63 9.19 -11.00
C TRP A 508 -13.27 9.24 -11.68
N TRP A 509 -13.23 9.30 -13.02
CA TRP A 509 -11.96 9.19 -13.74
C TRP A 509 -11.10 10.45 -13.62
N GLN A 510 -11.70 11.64 -13.51
CA GLN A 510 -10.95 12.88 -13.27
C GLN A 510 -10.23 12.85 -11.91
N ARG A 511 -10.91 12.32 -10.89
CA ARG A 511 -10.35 12.19 -9.54
C ARG A 511 -9.16 11.23 -9.52
N VAL A 512 -9.26 10.06 -10.14
CA VAL A 512 -8.16 9.07 -10.16
C VAL A 512 -7.00 9.49 -11.07
N LYS A 513 -7.22 10.40 -12.04
CA LYS A 513 -6.17 11.04 -12.84
C LYS A 513 -5.50 12.25 -12.15
N SER A 514 -5.82 12.58 -10.90
CA SER A 514 -5.25 13.72 -10.19
C SER A 514 -3.96 13.36 -9.41
N GLY A 515 -3.20 14.37 -9.00
CA GLY A 515 -2.01 14.18 -8.16
C GLY A 515 -0.90 13.37 -8.84
N ASP A 516 -0.47 12.29 -8.18
CA ASP A 516 0.66 11.44 -8.58
C ASP A 516 0.52 10.88 -9.99
N TYR A 517 -0.72 10.64 -10.47
CA TYR A 517 -0.95 10.21 -11.86
C TYR A 517 -0.56 11.29 -12.88
N GLN A 518 -0.82 12.58 -12.59
CA GLN A 518 -0.43 13.66 -13.51
C GLN A 518 1.10 13.76 -13.61
N GLN A 519 1.79 13.50 -12.51
CA GLN A 519 3.24 13.46 -12.48
C GLN A 519 3.77 12.29 -13.30
N TYR A 520 3.28 11.06 -13.06
CA TYR A 520 3.61 9.89 -13.88
C TYR A 520 3.36 10.16 -15.37
N TYR A 521 2.17 10.68 -15.73
CA TYR A 521 1.82 10.97 -17.12
C TYR A 521 2.81 11.95 -17.76
N LYS A 522 3.20 13.01 -17.02
CA LYS A 522 4.15 14.01 -17.51
C LYS A 522 5.56 13.45 -17.66
N GLU A 523 6.02 12.63 -16.72
CA GLU A 523 7.34 12.01 -16.74
C GLU A 523 7.45 10.98 -17.89
N TRP A 524 6.42 10.13 -18.03
CA TRP A 524 6.43 9.03 -18.99
C TRP A 524 6.06 9.45 -20.42
N TYR A 525 4.99 10.23 -20.59
CA TYR A 525 4.49 10.64 -21.90
C TYR A 525 4.92 12.06 -22.29
N GLY A 526 5.18 12.96 -21.33
CA GLY A 526 5.39 14.38 -21.63
C GLY A 526 6.62 14.68 -22.51
N LYS A 527 7.67 13.85 -22.45
CA LYS A 527 8.81 13.93 -23.38
C LYS A 527 8.51 13.26 -24.73
N LYS A 528 7.69 12.20 -24.73
CA LYS A 528 7.35 11.40 -25.92
C LYS A 528 6.30 12.04 -26.82
N LEU A 529 5.46 12.94 -26.27
CA LEU A 529 4.44 13.70 -27.00
C LEU A 529 4.95 15.02 -27.61
N LYS A 530 6.21 15.38 -27.35
CA LYS A 530 6.86 16.61 -27.86
C LYS A 530 7.80 16.36 -29.04
N MET A 531 8.06 15.09 -29.36
CA MET A 531 8.62 14.67 -30.64
C MET A 531 7.45 14.44 -31.59
#